data_AF-A0A093X8N3-F1
#
_entry.id   AF-A0A093X8N3-F1
#
_cell.length_a   1.000
_cell.length_b   1.000
_cell.length_c   1.000
_cell.angle_alpha   90.00
_cell.angle_beta   90.00
_cell.angle_gamma   90.00
#
_symmetry.space_group_name_H-M   'P 1'
#
loop_
_entity.id
_entity.type
_entity.pdbx_description
1 polymer ?
#
loop_
_entity_poly.entity_id
_entity_poly.type
_entity_poly.pdbx_seq_one_letter_code
_entity_poly.pdbx_strand_id
1 'polypeptide(L)'
;MYTDTKSSLAFVADPARAEDAELSNLHRKLRIQKDRLTTWGLRWCEASRADSSVGPEDADIDEALASAGLADVAGSVMATIKAVLAEAEPLWAASGRAEKAPMEKGGVVWDKGRFEDLVRDLTSSIDTLYDISRARQSEPPKKGRKIEMVVEEERAFEKTRMEAPRVIDPRELKGWMGAGVALQSGENGLPKVLDMGKRTILYMTKEAPMRPWATEAEEVCFPVMLEFASYDPIYSITGISPSMTRFEKLFAGLQRRNEEAGRPEFGVLNLIGYFEEENSRFGLVYELPARFPTTTLSNSVVSRPFYTRLADMLQMRAQEPPLEVRYRLAYNLATSVFDLHSKGVVHGNLAACNIAFFEQITPRADGEWVHPAVNVRRPYLTAYDLFPEPGRPSDAANAAEVA
;
A
#
# COMPACT_ATOMS: atom_id res chain seq x y z
N MET A 1 -9.11 13.80 -29.26
CA MET A 1 -10.18 12.95 -28.71
C MET A 1 -10.31 13.11 -27.21
N TYR A 2 -9.21 13.00 -26.46
CA TYR A 2 -9.21 13.12 -25.00
C TYR A 2 -9.67 14.49 -24.47
N THR A 3 -9.19 15.59 -25.06
CA THR A 3 -9.53 16.98 -24.67
C THR A 3 -11.03 17.27 -24.78
N ASP A 4 -11.67 16.69 -25.81
CA ASP A 4 -13.10 16.76 -26.03
C ASP A 4 -13.86 15.97 -24.95
N THR A 5 -13.44 14.74 -24.62
CA THR A 5 -14.04 13.94 -23.52
C THR A 5 -13.89 14.64 -22.16
N LYS A 6 -12.73 15.25 -21.91
CA LYS A 6 -12.47 16.05 -20.70
C LYS A 6 -13.39 17.26 -20.60
N SER A 7 -13.72 17.89 -21.72
CA SER A 7 -14.66 19.03 -21.78
C SER A 7 -16.08 18.58 -21.46
N SER A 8 -16.49 17.38 -21.89
CA SER A 8 -17.79 16.79 -21.53
C SER A 8 -17.95 16.50 -20.02
N LEU A 9 -16.89 16.56 -19.23
CA LEU A 9 -16.92 16.42 -17.76
C LEU A 9 -17.06 17.76 -17.01
N ALA A 10 -17.20 18.88 -17.73
CA ALA A 10 -17.29 20.22 -17.13
C ALA A 10 -18.55 20.40 -16.27
N PHE A 11 -19.66 19.73 -16.61
CA PHE A 11 -20.93 19.85 -15.86
C PHE A 11 -20.87 19.25 -14.44
N VAL A 12 -19.88 18.41 -14.16
CA VAL A 12 -19.63 17.84 -12.83
C VAL A 12 -18.84 18.85 -11.99
N ALA A 13 -19.50 19.91 -11.49
CA ALA A 13 -18.91 20.92 -10.62
C ALA A 13 -19.89 21.42 -9.53
N ASP A 14 -19.37 21.46 -8.29
CA ASP A 14 -19.93 21.87 -6.98
C ASP A 14 -21.25 21.20 -6.48
N PRO A 15 -21.39 20.94 -5.16
CA PRO A 15 -22.43 20.08 -4.63
C PRO A 15 -23.79 20.79 -4.67
N ALA A 16 -24.72 20.23 -5.43
CA ALA A 16 -26.12 20.40 -5.06
C ALA A 16 -26.27 19.80 -3.66
N ARG A 17 -26.83 20.57 -2.73
CA ARG A 17 -27.10 20.17 -1.35
C ARG A 17 -28.18 19.07 -1.38
N ALA A 18 -27.78 17.85 -1.70
CA ALA A 18 -28.66 16.69 -1.73
C ALA A 18 -28.85 16.23 -0.28
N GLU A 19 -30.08 16.33 0.23
CA GLU A 19 -30.46 15.79 1.55
C GLU A 19 -30.50 14.25 1.54
N ASP A 20 -30.56 13.63 0.36
CA ASP A 20 -30.50 12.18 0.17
C ASP A 20 -29.05 11.67 0.11
N ALA A 21 -28.68 10.86 1.12
CA ALA A 21 -27.36 10.26 1.26
C ALA A 21 -26.96 9.39 0.05
N GLU A 22 -27.93 8.73 -0.60
CA GLU A 22 -27.67 7.84 -1.72
C GLU A 22 -27.40 8.61 -3.02
N LEU A 23 -28.14 9.70 -3.25
CA LEU A 23 -27.90 10.60 -4.38
C LEU A 23 -26.54 11.29 -4.26
N SER A 24 -26.20 11.77 -3.06
CA SER A 24 -24.89 12.36 -2.75
C SER A 24 -23.76 11.37 -3.01
N ASN A 25 -23.95 10.08 -2.71
CA ASN A 25 -22.99 9.03 -3.01
C ASN A 25 -22.80 8.84 -4.53
N LEU A 26 -23.87 8.82 -5.32
CA LEU A 26 -23.77 8.73 -6.78
C LEU A 26 -23.10 9.96 -7.40
N HIS A 27 -23.41 11.14 -6.90
CA HIS A 27 -22.74 12.38 -7.32
C HIS A 27 -21.25 12.36 -7.01
N ARG A 28 -20.88 11.84 -5.84
CA ARG A 28 -19.49 11.63 -5.43
C ARG A 28 -18.79 10.60 -6.32
N LYS A 29 -19.43 9.48 -6.67
CA LYS A 29 -18.87 8.45 -7.57
C LYS A 29 -18.56 9.02 -8.95
N LEU A 30 -19.46 9.81 -9.54
CA LEU A 30 -19.22 10.45 -10.84
C LEU A 30 -18.01 11.40 -10.80
N ARG A 31 -17.86 12.16 -9.70
CA ARG A 31 -16.69 13.03 -9.48
C ARG A 31 -15.39 12.26 -9.37
N ILE A 32 -15.39 11.13 -8.64
CA ILE A 32 -14.21 10.27 -8.55
C ILE A 32 -13.82 9.75 -9.94
N GLN A 33 -14.78 9.33 -10.77
CA GLN A 33 -14.49 8.87 -12.12
C GLN A 33 -13.93 10.00 -13.01
N LYS A 34 -14.42 11.24 -12.87
CA LYS A 34 -13.83 12.43 -13.50
C LYS A 34 -12.36 12.61 -13.14
N ASP A 35 -12.03 12.53 -11.85
CA ASP A 35 -10.67 12.70 -11.35
C ASP A 35 -9.75 11.58 -11.87
N ARG A 36 -10.26 10.34 -11.94
CA ARG A 36 -9.54 9.19 -12.52
C ARG A 36 -9.23 9.39 -14.00
N LEU A 37 -10.21 9.80 -14.82
CA LEU A 37 -9.97 10.05 -16.25
C LEU A 37 -8.96 11.21 -16.46
N THR A 38 -9.01 12.23 -15.61
CA THR A 38 -8.06 13.34 -15.65
C THR A 38 -6.64 12.86 -15.30
N THR A 39 -6.51 12.06 -14.24
CA THR A 39 -5.24 11.46 -13.81
C THR A 39 -4.66 10.53 -14.85
N TRP A 40 -5.52 9.72 -15.48
CA TRP A 40 -5.14 8.84 -16.58
C TRP A 40 -4.50 9.65 -17.73
N GLY A 41 -5.16 10.70 -18.21
CA GLY A 41 -4.62 11.51 -19.31
C GLY A 41 -3.34 12.26 -18.95
N LEU A 42 -3.19 12.74 -17.71
CA LEU A 42 -1.93 13.34 -17.24
C LEU A 42 -0.76 12.37 -17.34
N ARG A 43 -0.95 11.09 -16.97
CA ARG A 43 0.10 10.06 -17.11
C ARG A 43 0.51 9.83 -18.56
N TRP A 44 -0.43 9.93 -19.51
CA TRP A 44 -0.14 9.82 -20.93
C TRP A 44 0.59 11.07 -21.47
N CYS A 45 0.25 12.28 -21.01
CA CYS A 45 1.03 13.48 -21.30
C CYS A 45 2.47 13.39 -20.77
N GLU A 46 2.65 12.95 -19.53
CA GLU A 46 3.97 12.79 -18.91
C GLU A 46 4.82 11.74 -19.63
N ALA A 47 4.22 10.60 -20.00
CA ALA A 47 4.89 9.56 -20.78
C ALA A 47 5.29 10.04 -22.18
N SER A 48 4.45 10.84 -22.84
CA SER A 48 4.76 11.44 -24.16
C SER A 48 5.92 12.45 -24.08
N ARG A 49 6.02 13.22 -22.99
CA ARG A 49 7.13 14.16 -22.73
C ARG A 49 8.46 13.48 -22.42
N ALA A 50 8.43 12.23 -21.94
CA ALA A 50 9.64 11.45 -21.69
C ALA A 50 10.21 10.80 -22.96
N ASP A 51 9.36 10.51 -23.95
CA ASP A 51 9.74 9.88 -25.23
C ASP A 51 10.03 10.89 -26.35
N SER A 52 9.52 12.12 -26.26
CA SER A 52 9.68 13.15 -27.31
C SER A 52 10.88 14.07 -27.05
N SER A 53 11.72 14.27 -28.07
CA SER A 53 12.82 15.24 -28.08
C SER A 53 12.39 16.67 -28.46
N VAL A 54 11.08 16.91 -28.54
CA VAL A 54 10.48 18.19 -28.98
C VAL A 54 9.95 18.94 -27.75
N GLY A 55 10.00 20.27 -27.82
CA GLY A 55 9.75 21.18 -26.71
C GLY A 55 8.39 21.02 -25.98
N PRO A 56 8.27 21.61 -24.79
CA PRO A 56 7.27 21.26 -23.76
C PRO A 56 5.81 21.67 -24.05
N GLU A 57 5.47 22.15 -25.25
CA GLU A 57 4.21 22.87 -25.49
C GLU A 57 3.14 22.07 -26.26
N ASP A 58 3.49 20.98 -26.95
CA ASP A 58 2.52 20.18 -27.75
C ASP A 58 2.55 18.68 -27.40
N ALA A 59 2.26 18.32 -26.15
CA ALA A 59 2.10 16.92 -25.74
C ALA A 59 0.68 16.43 -26.09
N ASP A 60 0.46 16.01 -27.33
CA ASP A 60 -0.82 15.47 -27.77
C ASP A 60 -0.99 14.01 -27.33
N ILE A 61 -1.94 13.76 -26.42
CA ILE A 61 -2.29 12.41 -25.94
C ILE A 61 -2.72 11.54 -27.12
N ASP A 62 -3.38 12.12 -28.12
CA ASP A 62 -3.86 11.37 -29.27
C ASP A 62 -2.66 10.85 -30.11
N GLU A 63 -1.59 11.64 -30.25
CA GLU A 63 -0.35 11.23 -30.92
C GLU A 63 0.41 10.17 -30.12
N ALA A 64 0.44 10.28 -28.79
CA ALA A 64 1.05 9.28 -27.91
C ALA A 64 0.31 7.92 -27.92
N LEU A 65 -1.01 7.95 -28.07
CA LEU A 65 -1.82 6.75 -28.25
C LEU A 65 -1.64 6.15 -29.64
N ALA A 66 -1.49 6.99 -30.67
CA ALA A 66 -1.22 6.56 -32.04
C ALA A 66 0.17 5.92 -32.18
N SER A 67 1.20 6.52 -31.58
CA SER A 67 2.56 5.96 -31.57
C SER A 67 2.65 4.62 -30.82
N ALA A 68 1.80 4.42 -29.82
CA ALA A 68 1.64 3.15 -29.11
C ALA A 68 0.75 2.12 -29.85
N GLY A 69 0.14 2.47 -30.98
CA GLY A 69 -0.78 1.60 -31.73
C GLY A 69 -2.12 1.34 -31.01
N LEU A 70 -2.47 2.18 -30.04
CA LEU A 70 -3.66 2.02 -29.18
C LEU A 70 -4.76 3.04 -29.46
N ALA A 71 -4.56 3.92 -30.45
CA ALA A 71 -5.47 5.01 -30.78
C ALA A 71 -6.89 4.55 -31.13
N ASP A 72 -7.06 3.46 -31.88
CA ASP A 72 -8.39 2.99 -32.29
C ASP A 72 -9.21 2.46 -31.12
N VAL A 73 -8.57 1.67 -30.24
CA VAL A 73 -9.21 1.08 -29.06
C VAL A 73 -9.50 2.17 -28.02
N ALA A 74 -8.52 3.03 -27.73
CA ALA A 74 -8.72 4.14 -26.81
C ALA A 74 -9.76 5.14 -27.35
N GLY A 75 -9.78 5.40 -28.65
CA GLY A 75 -10.78 6.24 -29.32
C GLY A 75 -12.19 5.68 -29.20
N SER A 76 -12.35 4.36 -29.38
CA SER A 76 -13.63 3.67 -29.18
C SER A 76 -14.12 3.79 -27.73
N VAL A 77 -13.26 3.52 -26.74
CA VAL A 77 -13.61 3.65 -25.32
C VAL A 77 -13.94 5.10 -24.95
N MET A 78 -13.19 6.08 -25.46
CA MET A 78 -13.47 7.50 -25.27
C MET A 78 -14.82 7.93 -25.88
N ALA A 79 -15.22 7.34 -27.02
CA ALA A 79 -16.53 7.58 -27.61
C ALA A 79 -17.66 7.02 -26.73
N THR A 80 -17.48 5.82 -26.16
CA THR A 80 -18.42 5.25 -25.17
C THR A 80 -18.53 6.13 -23.93
N ILE A 81 -17.41 6.61 -23.39
CA ILE A 81 -17.41 7.54 -22.25
C ILE A 81 -18.20 8.81 -22.59
N LYS A 82 -18.03 9.39 -23.78
CA LYS A 82 -18.82 10.56 -24.20
C LYS A 82 -20.31 10.27 -24.28
N ALA A 83 -20.70 9.13 -24.83
CA ALA A 83 -22.11 8.73 -24.92
C ALA A 83 -22.73 8.61 -23.51
N VAL A 84 -22.03 7.94 -22.59
CA VAL A 84 -22.45 7.82 -21.18
C VAL A 84 -22.57 9.18 -20.50
N LEU A 85 -21.61 10.09 -20.74
CA LEU A 85 -21.64 11.44 -20.17
C LEU A 85 -22.77 12.31 -20.73
N ALA A 86 -23.06 12.20 -22.03
CA ALA A 86 -24.16 12.91 -22.67
C ALA A 86 -25.54 12.46 -22.13
N GLU A 87 -25.67 11.19 -21.71
CA GLU A 87 -26.87 10.70 -21.02
C GLU A 87 -26.91 11.05 -19.53
N ALA A 88 -25.75 11.12 -18.88
CA ALA A 88 -25.65 11.44 -17.45
C ALA A 88 -25.88 12.93 -17.15
N GLU A 89 -25.51 13.84 -18.05
CA GLU A 89 -25.66 15.29 -17.89
C GLU A 89 -27.12 15.75 -17.65
N PRO A 90 -28.12 15.36 -18.47
CA PRO A 90 -29.50 15.77 -18.23
C PRO A 90 -30.11 15.15 -16.97
N LEU A 91 -29.70 13.92 -16.62
CA LEU A 91 -30.11 13.26 -15.38
C LEU A 91 -29.50 13.97 -14.15
N TRP A 92 -28.22 14.33 -14.22
CA TRP A 92 -27.56 15.15 -13.20
C TRP A 92 -28.31 16.46 -12.96
N ALA A 93 -28.67 17.19 -14.03
CA ALA A 93 -29.42 18.43 -13.94
C ALA A 93 -30.85 18.24 -13.39
N ALA A 94 -31.52 17.13 -13.71
CA ALA A 94 -32.84 16.79 -13.19
C ALA A 94 -32.81 16.43 -11.69
N SER A 95 -31.73 15.79 -11.22
CA SER A 95 -31.56 15.39 -9.82
C SER A 95 -31.56 16.57 -8.84
N GLY A 96 -31.06 17.74 -9.27
CA GLY A 96 -31.04 18.95 -8.45
C GLY A 96 -32.34 19.77 -8.47
N ARG A 97 -33.28 19.48 -9.37
CA ARG A 97 -34.54 20.23 -9.54
C ARG A 97 -35.76 19.52 -8.96
N ALA A 98 -35.63 18.28 -8.49
CA ALA A 98 -36.74 17.43 -8.07
C ALA A 98 -37.58 18.01 -6.90
N GLU A 99 -37.10 19.03 -6.19
CA GLU A 99 -37.82 19.64 -5.05
C GLU A 99 -38.65 20.90 -5.34
N LYS A 100 -38.57 21.52 -6.52
CA LYS A 100 -39.37 22.73 -6.80
C LYS A 100 -40.16 22.65 -8.11
N ALA A 101 -41.43 22.28 -7.91
CA ALA A 101 -42.60 22.55 -8.76
C ALA A 101 -42.86 21.59 -9.96
N PRO A 102 -44.14 21.45 -10.37
CA PRO A 102 -44.60 20.35 -11.21
C PRO A 102 -44.36 20.62 -12.70
N MET A 103 -43.75 19.62 -13.34
CA MET A 103 -43.82 19.25 -14.75
C MET A 103 -43.89 20.41 -15.77
N GLU A 104 -42.72 20.93 -16.12
CA GLU A 104 -42.54 21.67 -17.38
C GLU A 104 -42.25 20.68 -18.52
N LYS A 105 -43.01 20.80 -19.61
CA LYS A 105 -43.01 19.89 -20.76
C LYS A 105 -41.64 19.84 -21.43
N GLY A 106 -40.99 18.67 -21.36
CA GLY A 106 -39.77 18.34 -22.10
C GLY A 106 -38.54 18.04 -21.24
N GLY A 107 -38.64 18.13 -19.91
CA GLY A 107 -37.55 17.76 -19.00
C GLY A 107 -37.33 16.25 -18.90
N VAL A 108 -36.08 15.81 -18.83
CA VAL A 108 -35.70 14.42 -18.58
C VAL A 108 -36.21 14.01 -17.20
N VAL A 109 -36.98 12.92 -17.13
CA VAL A 109 -37.47 12.34 -15.87
C VAL A 109 -36.28 11.79 -15.09
N TRP A 110 -36.15 12.18 -13.82
CA TRP A 110 -35.12 11.64 -12.94
C TRP A 110 -35.37 10.14 -12.71
N ASP A 111 -34.43 9.32 -13.17
CA ASP A 111 -34.42 7.89 -12.95
C ASP A 111 -33.10 7.51 -12.26
N LYS A 112 -33.22 7.13 -10.99
CA LYS A 112 -32.08 6.74 -10.15
C LYS A 112 -31.40 5.47 -10.66
N GLY A 113 -32.16 4.45 -11.05
CA GLY A 113 -31.60 3.18 -11.51
C GLY A 113 -30.78 3.37 -12.79
N ARG A 114 -31.30 4.18 -13.71
CA ARG A 114 -30.58 4.55 -14.93
C ARG A 114 -29.31 5.36 -14.64
N PHE A 115 -29.35 6.29 -13.69
CA PHE A 115 -28.15 7.05 -13.30
C PHE A 115 -27.09 6.16 -12.64
N GLU A 116 -27.50 5.17 -11.84
CA GLU A 116 -26.61 4.15 -11.26
C GLU A 116 -25.92 3.30 -12.34
N ASP A 117 -26.67 2.86 -13.35
CA ASP A 117 -26.13 2.11 -14.48
C ASP A 117 -25.12 2.93 -15.29
N LEU A 118 -25.42 4.20 -15.58
CA LEU A 118 -24.49 5.10 -16.28
C LEU A 118 -23.18 5.32 -15.50
N VAL A 119 -23.24 5.43 -14.17
CA VAL A 119 -22.03 5.53 -13.33
C VAL A 119 -21.22 4.24 -13.37
N ARG A 120 -21.89 3.07 -13.43
CA ARG A 120 -21.23 1.75 -13.57
C ARG A 120 -20.55 1.62 -14.93
N ASP A 121 -21.22 2.01 -16.00
CA ASP A 121 -20.72 1.95 -17.37
C ASP A 121 -19.53 2.90 -17.58
N LEU A 122 -19.59 4.10 -16.99
CA LEU A 122 -18.46 5.02 -16.96
C LEU A 122 -17.26 4.41 -16.24
N THR A 123 -17.50 3.75 -15.11
CA THR A 123 -16.44 3.11 -14.31
C THR A 123 -15.76 2.01 -15.12
N SER A 124 -16.53 1.09 -15.71
CA SER A 124 -16.03 0.00 -16.56
C SER A 124 -15.24 0.52 -17.77
N SER A 125 -15.72 1.59 -18.41
CA SER A 125 -15.03 2.21 -19.54
C SER A 125 -13.70 2.83 -19.13
N ILE A 126 -13.63 3.49 -17.96
CA ILE A 126 -12.37 4.04 -17.44
C ILE A 126 -11.41 2.92 -17.02
N ASP A 127 -11.90 1.84 -16.40
CA ASP A 127 -11.07 0.69 -16.03
C ASP A 127 -10.43 0.06 -17.28
N THR A 128 -11.18 -0.04 -18.38
CA THR A 128 -10.65 -0.48 -19.69
C THR A 128 -9.50 0.41 -20.18
N LEU A 129 -9.57 1.74 -19.99
CA LEU A 129 -8.46 2.64 -20.34
C LEU A 129 -7.21 2.40 -19.47
N TYR A 130 -7.39 2.09 -18.19
CA TYR A 130 -6.29 1.74 -17.29
C TYR A 130 -5.67 0.39 -17.67
N ASP A 131 -6.47 -0.59 -18.08
CA ASP A 131 -5.97 -1.89 -18.56
C ASP A 131 -5.17 -1.74 -19.86
N ILE A 132 -5.62 -0.92 -20.80
CA ILE A 132 -4.87 -0.56 -22.01
C ILE A 132 -3.50 0.04 -21.65
N SER A 133 -3.46 0.89 -20.62
CA SER A 133 -2.22 1.51 -20.16
C SER A 133 -1.28 0.53 -19.47
N ARG A 134 -1.83 -0.46 -18.76
CA ARG A 134 -1.08 -1.53 -18.11
C ARG A 134 -0.49 -2.51 -19.13
N ALA A 135 -1.23 -2.83 -20.20
CA ALA A 135 -0.77 -3.70 -21.27
C ALA A 135 0.52 -3.17 -21.95
N ARG A 136 0.62 -1.84 -22.13
CA ARG A 136 1.83 -1.17 -22.63
C ARG A 136 3.05 -1.35 -21.70
N GLN A 137 2.86 -1.34 -20.39
CA GLN A 137 3.96 -1.49 -19.42
C GLN A 137 4.48 -2.94 -19.34
N SER A 138 3.77 -3.91 -19.92
CA SER A 138 4.12 -5.33 -19.90
C SER A 138 4.85 -5.85 -21.16
N GLU A 139 5.11 -5.02 -22.18
CA GLU A 139 5.91 -5.46 -23.34
C GLU A 139 7.42 -5.58 -22.97
N PRO A 140 8.07 -6.72 -23.22
CA PRO A 140 9.52 -6.87 -23.00
C PRO A 140 10.31 -6.08 -24.06
N PRO A 141 11.50 -5.53 -23.70
CA PRO A 141 12.32 -4.78 -24.64
C PRO A 141 12.74 -5.67 -25.83
N LYS A 142 12.53 -5.16 -27.05
CA LYS A 142 12.97 -5.82 -28.30
C LYS A 142 14.49 -6.04 -28.25
N LYS A 143 14.90 -7.31 -28.16
CA LYS A 143 16.30 -7.75 -28.10
C LYS A 143 17.09 -7.31 -29.33
N GLY A 144 18.12 -6.49 -29.11
CA GLY A 144 19.19 -6.21 -30.08
C GLY A 144 20.57 -6.48 -29.47
N ARG A 145 21.20 -7.56 -29.94
CA ARG A 145 22.64 -7.88 -29.95
C ARG A 145 23.41 -8.09 -28.63
N LYS A 146 24.00 -9.29 -28.56
CA LYS A 146 24.83 -9.92 -27.51
C LYS A 146 26.18 -9.21 -27.32
N ILE A 147 26.52 -8.84 -26.08
CA ILE A 147 27.92 -8.65 -25.63
C ILE A 147 28.04 -9.21 -24.21
N GLU A 148 28.93 -10.18 -24.03
CA GLU A 148 29.21 -10.95 -22.81
C GLU A 148 29.79 -10.11 -21.63
N MET A 149 29.72 -8.78 -21.71
CA MET A 149 30.14 -7.85 -20.65
C MET A 149 28.99 -7.47 -19.69
N VAL A 150 27.76 -7.87 -20.03
CA VAL A 150 26.51 -7.45 -19.35
C VAL A 150 26.24 -8.24 -18.07
N VAL A 151 26.89 -9.37 -17.79
CA VAL A 151 26.55 -10.21 -16.63
C VAL A 151 27.03 -9.62 -15.29
N GLU A 152 28.18 -8.92 -15.26
CA GLU A 152 28.62 -8.21 -14.05
C GLU A 152 27.86 -6.90 -13.85
N GLU A 153 27.56 -6.18 -14.92
CA GLU A 153 26.70 -5.00 -14.86
C GLU A 153 25.26 -5.38 -14.48
N GLU A 154 24.66 -6.45 -15.00
CA GLU A 154 23.34 -6.94 -14.59
C GLU A 154 23.31 -7.26 -13.09
N ARG A 155 24.36 -7.85 -12.52
CA ARG A 155 24.47 -8.05 -11.07
C ARG A 155 24.59 -6.75 -10.27
N ALA A 156 25.14 -5.70 -10.87
CA ALA A 156 25.22 -4.37 -10.27
C ALA A 156 23.90 -3.59 -10.44
N PHE A 157 23.19 -3.78 -11.57
CA PHE A 157 21.90 -3.16 -11.91
C PHE A 157 20.72 -3.86 -11.21
N GLU A 158 20.82 -5.16 -10.93
CA GLU A 158 19.82 -5.92 -10.16
C GLU A 158 19.79 -5.46 -8.70
N LYS A 159 20.95 -5.05 -8.15
CA LYS A 159 21.02 -4.39 -6.84
C LYS A 159 20.31 -3.02 -6.79
N THR A 160 20.11 -2.37 -7.94
CA THR A 160 19.48 -1.04 -8.03
C THR A 160 18.03 -1.07 -8.52
N ARG A 161 17.54 -2.22 -9.00
CA ARG A 161 16.17 -2.36 -9.48
C ARG A 161 15.26 -2.48 -8.27
N MET A 162 14.38 -1.49 -8.07
CA MET A 162 13.29 -1.63 -7.08
C MET A 162 12.50 -2.87 -7.48
N GLU A 163 12.49 -3.92 -6.64
CA GLU A 163 11.69 -5.10 -6.93
C GLU A 163 10.22 -4.71 -6.77
N ALA A 164 9.34 -5.31 -7.57
CA ALA A 164 7.92 -5.07 -7.41
C ALA A 164 7.46 -5.54 -6.01
N PRO A 165 6.42 -4.92 -5.42
CA PRO A 165 5.82 -5.40 -4.18
C PRO A 165 5.51 -6.89 -4.24
N ARG A 166 6.19 -7.69 -3.41
CA ARG A 166 5.98 -9.14 -3.36
C ARG A 166 4.68 -9.45 -2.64
N VAL A 167 3.77 -10.11 -3.34
CA VAL A 167 2.58 -10.71 -2.72
C VAL A 167 3.02 -12.02 -2.04
N ILE A 168 2.86 -12.10 -0.73
CA ILE A 168 3.26 -13.24 0.10
C ILE A 168 2.04 -14.14 0.29
N ASP A 169 2.18 -15.46 0.12
CA ASP A 169 1.14 -16.38 0.58
C ASP A 169 1.19 -16.42 2.13
N PRO A 170 0.08 -16.12 2.84
CA PRO A 170 0.04 -16.19 4.30
C PRO A 170 0.51 -17.54 4.88
N ARG A 171 0.46 -18.62 4.09
CA ARG A 171 0.96 -19.95 4.47
C ARG A 171 2.48 -20.03 4.60
N GLU A 172 3.23 -19.11 3.98
CA GLU A 172 4.68 -18.98 4.16
C GLU A 172 5.04 -18.47 5.57
N LEU A 173 4.09 -17.87 6.28
CA LEU A 173 4.27 -17.35 7.63
C LEU A 173 3.99 -18.44 8.66
N LYS A 174 4.99 -18.76 9.47
CA LYS A 174 4.95 -19.78 10.50
C LYS A 174 4.90 -19.14 11.89
N GLY A 175 3.93 -19.59 12.68
CA GLY A 175 3.82 -19.25 14.10
C GLY A 175 4.90 -19.95 14.92
N TRP A 176 5.25 -19.37 16.07
CA TRP A 176 6.17 -20.02 17.01
C TRP A 176 5.44 -21.17 17.75
N MET A 177 5.85 -22.42 17.50
CA MET A 177 5.22 -23.62 18.10
C MET A 177 5.55 -23.85 19.59
N GLY A 178 6.44 -23.04 20.20
CA GLY A 178 7.02 -23.33 21.52
C GLY A 178 6.20 -22.92 22.76
N ALA A 179 5.01 -22.33 22.63
CA ALA A 179 4.23 -21.88 23.79
C ALA A 179 2.72 -22.07 23.68
N GLY A 180 2.26 -23.24 23.23
CA GLY A 180 0.83 -23.61 23.34
C GLY A 180 -0.14 -22.74 22.54
N VAL A 181 0.34 -21.71 21.82
CA VAL A 181 -0.37 -21.07 20.72
C VAL A 181 -0.21 -22.00 19.53
N ALA A 182 -0.89 -23.14 19.60
CA ALA A 182 -1.27 -23.83 18.38
C ALA A 182 -1.94 -22.75 17.52
N LEU A 183 -1.37 -22.47 16.35
CA LEU A 183 -2.17 -21.93 15.27
C LEU A 183 -3.32 -22.90 15.15
N GLN A 184 -4.50 -22.56 15.68
CA GLN A 184 -5.68 -23.36 15.46
C GLN A 184 -5.90 -23.29 13.96
N SER A 185 -5.44 -24.34 13.28
CA SER A 185 -5.76 -24.60 11.90
C SER A 185 -7.28 -24.67 11.85
N GLY A 186 -7.91 -23.58 11.40
CA GLY A 186 -9.29 -23.70 10.94
C GLY A 186 -9.33 -24.74 9.83
N GLU A 187 -10.49 -25.34 9.59
CA GLU A 187 -10.70 -26.46 8.66
C GLU A 187 -10.18 -26.21 7.22
N ASN A 188 -9.72 -24.99 6.90
CA ASN A 188 -9.15 -24.57 5.62
C ASN A 188 -7.63 -24.29 5.61
N GLY A 189 -6.88 -24.64 6.67
CA GLY A 189 -5.40 -24.58 6.66
C GLY A 189 -4.78 -23.18 6.60
N LEU A 190 -5.58 -22.12 6.72
CA LEU A 190 -5.09 -20.77 6.99
C LEU A 190 -4.99 -20.60 8.51
N PRO A 191 -3.83 -20.20 9.06
CA PRO A 191 -3.77 -19.78 10.45
C PRO A 191 -4.82 -18.69 10.66
N LYS A 192 -5.62 -18.74 11.74
CA LYS A 192 -6.49 -17.63 12.13
C LYS A 192 -5.62 -16.45 12.59
N VAL A 193 -5.10 -15.73 11.60
CA VAL A 193 -4.36 -14.48 11.73
C VAL A 193 -5.24 -13.37 12.34
N LEU A 194 -6.55 -13.61 12.43
CA LEU A 194 -7.58 -12.75 12.98
C LEU A 194 -7.43 -12.44 14.49
N ASP A 195 -6.83 -13.33 15.29
CA ASP A 195 -6.66 -13.13 16.75
C ASP A 195 -5.30 -12.53 17.15
N MET A 196 -4.42 -12.28 16.17
CA MET A 196 -3.14 -11.63 16.41
C MET A 196 -3.37 -10.11 16.51
N GLY A 197 -2.85 -9.48 17.57
CA GLY A 197 -2.91 -8.02 17.72
C GLY A 197 -2.34 -7.28 16.50
N LYS A 198 -2.44 -5.94 16.45
CA LYS A 198 -2.05 -5.13 15.28
C LYS A 198 -0.64 -5.46 14.73
N ARG A 199 0.28 -5.94 15.57
CA ARG A 199 1.68 -6.26 15.27
C ARG A 199 2.14 -7.54 15.98
N THR A 200 2.71 -8.48 15.23
CA THR A 200 3.20 -9.77 15.76
C THR A 200 4.49 -10.19 15.08
N ILE A 201 5.41 -10.79 15.83
CA ILE A 201 6.62 -11.41 15.26
C ILE A 201 6.33 -12.87 14.90
N LEU A 202 6.57 -13.21 13.64
CA LEU A 202 6.43 -14.55 13.05
C LEU A 202 7.77 -14.99 12.44
N TYR A 203 7.79 -16.19 11.87
CA TYR A 203 8.93 -16.69 11.10
C TYR A 203 8.52 -16.95 9.66
N MET A 204 9.40 -16.65 8.71
CA MET A 204 9.20 -16.93 7.30
C MET A 204 10.32 -17.83 6.79
N THR A 205 9.99 -18.82 5.96
CA THR A 205 10.99 -19.68 5.33
C THR A 205 11.76 -18.90 4.27
N LYS A 206 13.10 -19.01 4.29
CA LYS A 206 13.89 -18.54 3.17
C LYS A 206 13.93 -19.64 2.12
N GLU A 207 13.47 -19.37 0.90
CA GLU A 207 13.72 -20.26 -0.23
C GLU A 207 15.25 -20.37 -0.38
N ALA A 208 15.82 -21.46 0.11
CA ALA A 208 17.24 -21.72 -0.07
C ALA A 208 17.49 -21.99 -1.56
N PRO A 209 18.58 -21.49 -2.16
CA PRO A 209 18.96 -21.93 -3.50
C PRO A 209 19.10 -23.45 -3.47
N MET A 210 18.23 -24.12 -4.24
CA MET A 210 18.04 -25.56 -4.26
C MET A 210 19.41 -26.26 -4.37
N ARG A 211 19.87 -26.90 -3.29
CA ARG A 211 21.09 -27.72 -3.33
C ARG A 211 20.68 -29.16 -3.69
N PRO A 212 21.06 -29.67 -4.86
CA PRO A 212 20.59 -30.98 -5.35
C PRO A 212 21.09 -32.20 -4.57
N TRP A 213 21.89 -32.00 -3.51
CA TRP A 213 22.45 -33.05 -2.65
C TRP A 213 21.97 -32.97 -1.20
N ALA A 214 21.08 -32.02 -0.87
CA ALA A 214 20.58 -31.85 0.48
C ALA A 214 19.42 -32.84 0.74
N THR A 215 19.73 -33.95 1.40
CA THR A 215 18.75 -34.89 1.96
C THR A 215 17.92 -34.16 3.01
N GLU A 216 16.60 -34.00 2.78
CA GLU A 216 15.60 -33.43 3.71
C GLU A 216 16.13 -32.33 4.63
N ALA A 217 16.58 -31.22 4.04
CA ALA A 217 17.16 -30.11 4.79
C ALA A 217 16.12 -29.40 5.65
N GLU A 218 16.38 -29.39 6.95
CA GLU A 218 15.71 -28.60 7.98
C GLU A 218 15.37 -27.18 7.46
N GLU A 219 14.08 -26.81 7.45
CA GLU A 219 13.63 -25.54 6.87
C GLU A 219 14.21 -24.36 7.65
N VAL A 220 15.13 -23.63 7.02
CA VAL A 220 15.73 -22.41 7.60
C VAL A 220 14.73 -21.27 7.50
N CYS A 221 14.38 -20.72 8.66
CA CYS A 221 13.45 -19.61 8.80
C CYS A 221 14.15 -18.36 9.34
N PHE A 222 13.60 -17.19 9.07
CA PHE A 222 14.06 -15.91 9.65
C PHE A 222 12.87 -15.16 10.27
N PRO A 223 13.11 -14.34 11.31
CA PRO A 223 12.02 -13.64 11.96
C PRO A 223 11.53 -12.44 11.14
N VAL A 224 10.22 -12.26 11.11
CA VAL A 224 9.52 -11.17 10.43
C VAL A 224 8.51 -10.53 11.37
N MET A 225 8.26 -9.24 11.21
CA MET A 225 7.18 -8.52 11.87
C MET A 225 6.02 -8.44 10.88
N LEU A 226 4.87 -8.99 11.29
CA LEU A 226 3.60 -8.85 10.61
C LEU A 226 2.83 -7.70 11.23
N GLU A 227 2.34 -6.79 10.39
CA GLU A 227 1.55 -5.63 10.79
C GLU A 227 0.29 -5.53 9.95
N PHE A 228 -0.85 -5.22 10.59
CA PHE A 228 -2.11 -5.02 9.89
C PHE A 228 -2.41 -3.55 9.65
N ALA A 229 -2.68 -3.21 8.39
CA ALA A 229 -3.21 -1.93 7.97
C ALA A 229 -4.65 -2.11 7.48
N SER A 230 -5.60 -1.70 8.32
CA SER A 230 -7.02 -1.71 7.97
C SER A 230 -7.34 -0.58 6.99
N TYR A 231 -8.31 -0.84 6.12
CA TYR A 231 -8.92 0.15 5.25
C TYR A 231 -10.45 0.12 5.41
N ASP A 232 -11.14 1.11 4.86
CA ASP A 232 -12.60 1.22 4.94
C ASP A 232 -13.26 -0.03 4.30
N PRO A 233 -14.09 -0.80 5.04
CA PRO A 233 -14.77 -1.98 4.50
C PRO A 233 -15.63 -1.72 3.25
N ILE A 234 -15.99 -0.47 2.96
CA ILE A 234 -16.65 -0.12 1.70
C ILE A 234 -15.82 -0.60 0.48
N TYR A 235 -14.49 -0.56 0.55
CA TYR A 235 -13.61 -1.04 -0.51
C TYR A 235 -13.77 -2.56 -0.75
N SER A 236 -13.79 -3.37 0.32
CA SER A 236 -13.98 -4.82 0.18
C SER A 236 -15.40 -5.18 -0.27
N ILE A 237 -16.42 -4.50 0.27
CA ILE A 237 -17.84 -4.69 -0.11
C ILE A 237 -18.08 -4.37 -1.59
N THR A 238 -17.45 -3.31 -2.08
CA THR A 238 -17.61 -2.89 -3.49
C THR A 238 -16.71 -3.64 -4.46
N GLY A 239 -15.77 -4.45 -3.96
CA GLY A 239 -14.75 -5.10 -4.77
C GLY A 239 -13.73 -4.14 -5.38
N ILE A 240 -13.71 -2.88 -4.93
CA ILE A 240 -12.78 -1.86 -5.40
C ILE A 240 -11.63 -1.79 -4.40
N SER A 241 -10.39 -1.97 -4.87
CA SER A 241 -9.23 -1.82 -3.99
C SER A 241 -9.03 -0.37 -3.54
N PRO A 242 -8.58 -0.13 -2.29
CA PRO A 242 -8.21 1.20 -1.85
C PRO A 242 -7.00 1.71 -2.64
N SER A 243 -6.74 3.03 -2.58
CA SER A 243 -5.60 3.62 -3.29
C SER A 243 -4.27 3.02 -2.82
N MET A 244 -3.59 2.29 -3.70
CA MET A 244 -2.30 1.66 -3.42
C MET A 244 -1.12 2.63 -3.54
N THR A 245 -1.35 3.89 -3.93
CA THR A 245 -0.26 4.84 -4.22
C THR A 245 0.65 5.09 -3.03
N ARG A 246 0.11 5.16 -1.82
CA ARG A 246 0.92 5.34 -0.60
C ARG A 246 1.68 4.07 -0.24
N PHE A 247 1.05 2.92 -0.44
CA PHE A 247 1.69 1.62 -0.26
C PHE A 247 2.86 1.42 -1.23
N GLU A 248 2.69 1.70 -2.52
CA GLU A 248 3.75 1.60 -3.53
C GLU A 248 4.96 2.49 -3.18
N LYS A 249 4.70 3.73 -2.73
CA LYS A 249 5.74 4.64 -2.25
C LYS A 249 6.43 4.11 -1.00
N LEU A 250 5.66 3.58 -0.03
CA LEU A 250 6.21 2.99 1.19
C LEU A 250 7.12 1.80 0.84
N PHE A 251 6.64 0.89 0.00
CA PHE A 251 7.39 -0.27 -0.45
C PHE A 251 8.71 0.14 -1.12
N ALA A 252 8.64 1.04 -2.11
CA ALA A 252 9.84 1.56 -2.78
C ALA A 252 10.83 2.23 -1.83
N GLY A 253 10.33 2.95 -0.81
CA GLY A 253 11.17 3.62 0.19
C GLY A 253 11.80 2.67 1.21
N LEU A 254 11.12 1.58 1.57
CA LEU A 254 11.56 0.67 2.63
C LEU A 254 12.38 -0.54 2.12
N GLN A 255 12.38 -0.81 0.82
CA GLN A 255 13.11 -1.93 0.21
C GLN A 255 14.65 -1.72 0.19
N ARG A 256 15.13 -0.47 0.24
CA ARG A 256 16.57 -0.18 0.28
C ARG A 256 17.12 -0.47 1.67
N ARG A 257 17.87 -1.57 1.79
CA ARG A 257 18.76 -1.81 2.94
C ARG A 257 19.61 -0.55 3.16
N ASN A 258 19.58 -0.01 4.38
CA ASN A 258 20.38 1.16 4.79
C ASN A 258 21.91 0.97 4.64
N GLU A 259 22.37 -0.19 4.17
CA GLU A 259 23.78 -0.55 3.96
C GLU A 259 24.50 0.40 2.98
N GLU A 260 23.80 0.93 1.96
CA GLU A 260 24.44 1.72 0.90
C GLU A 260 24.79 3.17 1.29
N ALA A 261 24.25 3.68 2.42
CA ALA A 261 24.33 5.11 2.73
C ALA A 261 25.20 5.47 3.95
N GLY A 262 25.91 4.51 4.56
CA GLY A 262 26.63 4.73 5.83
C GLY A 262 25.70 5.20 6.97
N ARG A 263 24.39 4.98 6.82
CA ARG A 263 23.34 5.38 7.74
C ARG A 263 23.17 4.32 8.83
N PRO A 264 22.66 4.68 10.02
CA PRO A 264 22.39 3.70 11.07
C PRO A 264 21.48 2.56 10.57
N GLU A 265 21.81 1.32 10.96
CA GLU A 265 21.05 0.08 10.67
C GLU A 265 19.67 0.00 11.37
N PHE A 266 19.21 1.11 11.95
CA PHE A 266 17.98 1.21 12.72
C PHE A 266 17.18 2.43 12.28
N GLY A 267 15.88 2.43 12.57
CA GLY A 267 14.98 3.53 12.23
C GLY A 267 13.78 3.06 11.41
N VAL A 268 14.01 2.25 10.39
CA VAL A 268 12.96 1.66 9.55
C VAL A 268 13.25 0.18 9.32
N LEU A 269 12.19 -0.64 9.18
CA LEU A 269 12.32 -2.05 8.83
C LEU A 269 12.21 -2.23 7.32
N ASN A 270 12.85 -3.28 6.82
CA ASN A 270 12.77 -3.65 5.40
C ASN A 270 11.40 -4.30 5.13
N LEU A 271 10.59 -3.69 4.27
CA LEU A 271 9.28 -4.23 3.88
C LEU A 271 9.49 -5.26 2.77
N ILE A 272 9.31 -6.54 3.08
CA ILE A 272 9.59 -7.65 2.16
C ILE A 272 8.38 -8.07 1.32
N GLY A 273 7.18 -7.73 1.75
CA GLY A 273 5.97 -8.05 1.01
C GLY A 273 4.70 -7.78 1.78
N TYR A 274 3.58 -8.16 1.17
CA TYR A 274 2.26 -7.93 1.72
C TYR A 274 1.28 -9.01 1.25
N PHE A 275 0.14 -9.10 1.92
CA PHE A 275 -1.02 -9.86 1.48
C PHE A 275 -2.30 -9.14 1.84
N GLU A 276 -3.37 -9.40 1.11
CA GLU A 276 -4.71 -8.90 1.42
C GLU A 276 -5.48 -9.98 2.19
N GLU A 277 -6.18 -9.57 3.24
CA GLU A 277 -7.04 -10.45 4.02
C GLU A 277 -8.50 -10.02 3.88
N GLU A 278 -9.41 -11.00 3.93
CA GLU A 278 -10.86 -10.80 3.74
C GLU A 278 -11.48 -9.78 4.71
N ASN A 279 -10.83 -9.50 5.84
CA ASN A 279 -11.30 -8.57 6.86
C ASN A 279 -10.95 -7.09 6.58
N SER A 280 -10.95 -6.67 5.30
CA SER A 280 -10.67 -5.30 4.86
C SER A 280 -9.34 -4.75 5.39
N ARG A 281 -8.29 -5.57 5.35
CA ARG A 281 -6.97 -5.21 5.87
C ARG A 281 -5.85 -5.83 5.05
N PHE A 282 -4.73 -5.12 4.99
CA PHE A 282 -3.49 -5.65 4.45
C PHE A 282 -2.58 -6.12 5.57
N GLY A 283 -2.00 -7.32 5.40
CA GLY A 283 -0.88 -7.79 6.19
C GLY A 283 0.43 -7.36 5.55
N LEU A 284 1.19 -6.50 6.21
CA LEU A 284 2.51 -6.05 5.80
C LEU A 284 3.56 -6.87 6.52
N VAL A 285 4.53 -7.41 5.78
CA VAL A 285 5.57 -8.27 6.34
C VAL A 285 6.90 -7.55 6.25
N TYR A 286 7.51 -7.30 7.41
CA TYR A 286 8.80 -6.64 7.53
C TYR A 286 9.88 -7.61 8.01
N GLU A 287 11.04 -7.61 7.38
CA GLU A 287 12.20 -8.36 7.85
C GLU A 287 12.74 -7.72 9.14
N LEU A 288 12.97 -8.54 10.18
CA LEU A 288 13.66 -8.05 11.37
C LEU A 288 15.15 -7.80 11.07
N PRO A 289 15.81 -6.89 11.80
CA PRO A 289 17.23 -6.58 11.58
C PRO A 289 18.15 -7.82 11.64
N ALA A 290 19.21 -7.85 10.83
CA ALA A 290 20.11 -9.00 10.66
C ALA A 290 20.78 -9.53 11.94
N ARG A 291 20.73 -8.78 13.05
CA ARG A 291 21.17 -9.25 14.38
C ARG A 291 20.34 -10.42 14.92
N PHE A 292 19.12 -10.60 14.40
CA PHE A 292 18.28 -11.74 14.77
C PHE A 292 18.62 -12.93 13.87
N PRO A 293 19.14 -14.04 14.43
CA PRO A 293 19.64 -15.14 13.62
C PRO A 293 18.50 -15.88 12.91
N THR A 294 18.81 -16.43 11.74
CA THR A 294 17.98 -17.47 11.12
C THR A 294 17.97 -18.71 12.00
N THR A 295 16.81 -19.34 12.15
CA THR A 295 16.62 -20.53 12.98
C THR A 295 15.92 -21.63 12.20
N THR A 296 16.11 -22.88 12.60
CA THR A 296 15.26 -23.99 12.17
C THR A 296 14.08 -24.12 13.13
N LEU A 297 12.88 -24.40 12.62
CA LEU A 297 11.66 -24.48 13.44
C LEU A 297 11.66 -25.70 14.38
N SER A 298 12.42 -26.74 14.05
CA SER A 298 12.58 -28.00 14.79
C SER A 298 13.49 -27.90 16.02
N ASN A 299 14.38 -26.91 16.07
CA ASN A 299 15.23 -26.70 17.24
C ASN A 299 14.56 -25.76 18.23
N SER A 300 14.54 -26.17 19.50
CA SER A 300 14.15 -25.33 20.63
C SER A 300 14.98 -24.05 20.58
N VAL A 301 14.39 -22.98 20.05
CA VAL A 301 15.11 -21.73 19.82
C VAL A 301 15.53 -21.21 21.20
N VAL A 302 16.84 -21.21 21.45
CA VAL A 302 17.45 -20.75 22.72
C VAL A 302 17.14 -19.28 22.99
N SER A 303 16.58 -18.56 22.02
CA SER A 303 16.40 -17.11 22.11
C SER A 303 15.38 -16.58 21.10
N ARG A 304 14.36 -15.86 21.56
CA ARG A 304 13.23 -15.39 20.72
C ARG A 304 13.27 -13.87 20.55
N PRO A 305 13.06 -13.33 19.34
CA PRO A 305 12.84 -11.90 19.16
C PRO A 305 11.52 -11.48 19.81
N PHE A 306 11.57 -10.39 20.55
CA PHE A 306 10.38 -9.71 21.06
C PHE A 306 10.51 -8.21 20.76
N TYR A 307 9.38 -7.51 20.85
CA TYR A 307 9.37 -6.07 20.73
C TYR A 307 8.68 -5.42 21.92
N THR A 308 9.06 -4.17 22.19
CA THR A 308 8.44 -3.30 23.20
C THR A 308 8.17 -1.94 22.57
N ARG A 309 7.03 -1.32 22.86
CA ARG A 309 6.71 0.01 22.33
C ARG A 309 7.18 1.09 23.29
N LEU A 310 7.50 2.26 22.74
CA LEU A 310 7.82 3.43 23.57
C LEU A 310 6.66 3.79 24.52
N ALA A 311 5.41 3.65 24.07
CA ALA A 311 4.23 3.86 24.93
C ALA A 311 4.24 2.96 26.18
N ASP A 312 4.57 1.67 26.02
CA ASP A 312 4.64 0.71 27.13
C ASP A 312 5.75 1.12 28.12
N MET A 313 6.90 1.56 27.59
CA MET A 313 8.02 2.04 28.42
C MET A 313 7.68 3.33 29.19
N LEU A 314 6.95 4.26 28.57
CA LEU A 314 6.54 5.51 29.21
C LEU A 314 5.54 5.29 30.36
N GLN A 315 4.75 4.21 30.32
CA GLN A 315 3.88 3.81 31.41
C GLN A 315 4.69 3.22 32.58
N MET A 316 5.77 2.49 32.27
CA MET A 316 6.69 1.93 33.26
C MET A 316 7.70 2.97 33.79
N ARG A 317 7.22 3.96 34.55
CA ARG A 317 8.02 5.07 35.11
C ARG A 317 9.21 4.64 36.01
N ALA A 318 9.25 3.37 36.45
CA ALA A 318 10.28 2.86 37.34
C ALA A 318 11.68 2.71 36.69
N GLN A 319 11.77 2.75 35.35
CA GLN A 319 13.05 2.60 34.62
C GLN A 319 13.23 3.73 33.59
N GLU A 320 13.24 4.97 34.06
CA GLU A 320 13.49 6.11 33.17
C GLU A 320 14.96 6.11 32.67
N PRO A 321 15.20 6.13 31.34
CA PRO A 321 16.56 6.17 30.82
C PRO A 321 17.28 7.48 31.16
N PRO A 322 18.62 7.47 31.29
CA PRO A 322 19.43 8.67 31.46
C PRO A 322 19.16 9.73 30.38
N LEU A 323 19.33 11.01 30.71
CA LEU A 323 19.05 12.13 29.81
C LEU A 323 19.78 12.01 28.46
N GLU A 324 21.04 11.60 28.46
CA GLU A 324 21.82 11.34 27.25
C GLU A 324 21.14 10.32 26.32
N VAL A 325 20.57 9.24 26.89
CA VAL A 325 19.87 8.19 26.12
C VAL A 325 18.58 8.73 25.51
N ARG A 326 17.86 9.59 26.23
CA ARG A 326 16.64 10.25 25.72
C ARG A 326 16.95 11.19 24.55
N TYR A 327 18.02 11.98 24.64
CA TYR A 327 18.47 12.81 23.52
C TYR A 327 18.94 11.98 22.32
N ARG A 328 19.65 10.87 22.56
CA ARG A 328 20.05 9.92 21.52
C ARG A 328 18.84 9.30 20.82
N LEU A 329 17.81 8.90 21.59
CA LEU A 329 16.54 8.41 21.05
C LEU A 329 15.89 9.46 20.14
N ALA A 330 15.74 10.69 20.63
CA ALA A 330 15.11 11.78 19.88
C ALA A 330 15.87 12.09 18.58
N TYR A 331 17.21 12.16 18.65
CA TYR A 331 18.07 12.34 17.49
C TYR A 331 17.91 11.21 16.45
N ASN A 332 17.89 9.96 16.91
CA ASN A 332 17.75 8.79 16.06
C ASN A 332 16.37 8.71 15.40
N LEU A 333 15.30 9.04 16.14
CA LEU A 333 13.94 9.16 15.58
C LEU A 333 13.86 10.26 14.53
N ALA A 334 14.37 11.46 14.82
CA ALA A 334 14.39 12.57 13.86
C ALA A 334 15.17 12.21 12.59
N THR A 335 16.32 11.55 12.74
CA THR A 335 17.12 11.06 11.61
C THR A 335 16.37 10.03 10.78
N SER A 336 15.62 9.13 11.42
CA SER A 336 14.81 8.11 10.74
C SER A 336 13.66 8.73 9.95
N VAL A 337 12.98 9.72 10.52
CA VAL A 337 11.92 10.48 9.83
C VAL A 337 12.49 11.28 8.66
N PHE A 338 13.64 11.92 8.84
CA PHE A 338 14.33 12.64 7.77
C PHE A 338 14.73 11.70 6.62
N ASP A 339 15.27 10.52 6.94
CA ASP A 339 15.58 9.48 5.96
C ASP A 339 14.32 9.06 5.18
N LEU A 340 13.22 8.79 5.88
CA LEU A 340 11.93 8.44 5.29
C LEU A 340 11.42 9.53 4.33
N HIS A 341 11.48 10.79 4.75
CA HIS A 341 11.08 11.94 3.93
C HIS A 341 12.00 12.13 2.72
N SER A 342 13.30 11.87 2.86
CA SER A 342 14.26 11.93 1.74
C SER A 342 13.95 10.91 0.64
N LYS A 343 13.22 9.84 1.00
CA LYS A 343 12.72 8.81 0.09
C LYS A 343 11.30 9.10 -0.42
N GLY A 344 10.74 10.26 -0.13
CA GLY A 344 9.39 10.67 -0.55
C GLY A 344 8.26 9.95 0.20
N VAL A 345 8.57 9.31 1.33
CA VAL A 345 7.61 8.59 2.17
C VAL A 345 7.27 9.43 3.40
N VAL A 346 6.00 9.48 3.77
CA VAL A 346 5.51 10.15 4.98
C VAL A 346 4.92 9.09 5.91
N HIS A 347 5.29 9.10 7.20
CA HIS A 347 4.80 8.11 8.17
C HIS A 347 3.30 8.25 8.44
N GLY A 348 2.82 9.49 8.61
CA GLY A 348 1.40 9.83 8.83
C GLY A 348 0.74 9.32 10.12
N ASN A 349 1.48 8.64 11.00
CA ASN A 349 0.96 8.11 12.27
C ASN A 349 2.07 8.01 13.32
N LEU A 350 2.89 9.05 13.44
CA LEU A 350 4.04 9.04 14.34
C LEU A 350 3.57 9.25 15.79
N ALA A 351 3.59 8.17 16.58
CA ALA A 351 3.16 8.16 17.98
C ALA A 351 4.04 7.22 18.82
N ALA A 352 4.01 7.36 20.15
CA ALA A 352 4.78 6.51 21.05
C ALA A 352 4.39 5.02 20.96
N CYS A 353 3.14 4.71 20.62
CA CYS A 353 2.70 3.33 20.37
C CYS A 353 3.26 2.75 19.06
N ASN A 354 3.79 3.59 18.16
CA ASN A 354 4.27 3.20 16.83
C ASN A 354 5.81 3.21 16.73
N ILE A 355 6.47 3.52 17.83
CA ILE A 355 7.92 3.37 17.98
C ILE A 355 8.19 2.06 18.70
N ALA A 356 8.88 1.15 18.04
CA ALA A 356 9.22 -0.18 18.57
C ALA A 356 10.72 -0.33 18.81
N PHE A 357 11.05 -1.11 19.82
CA PHE A 357 12.40 -1.60 20.11
C PHE A 357 12.39 -3.12 20.02
N PHE A 358 13.35 -3.69 19.31
CA PHE A 358 13.44 -5.13 19.11
C PHE A 358 14.64 -5.69 19.85
N GLU A 359 14.39 -6.68 20.68
CA GLU A 359 15.39 -7.34 21.51
C GLU A 359 15.16 -8.86 21.50
N GLN A 360 16.07 -9.60 22.14
CA GLN A 360 16.04 -11.06 22.15
C GLN A 360 15.85 -11.57 23.58
N ILE A 361 14.74 -12.26 23.85
CA ILE A 361 14.50 -12.94 25.13
C ILE A 361 15.15 -14.32 25.10
N THR A 362 15.65 -14.76 26.25
CA THR A 362 16.21 -16.11 26.44
C THR A 362 15.41 -16.87 27.50
N PRO A 363 15.20 -18.19 27.33
CA PRO A 363 14.55 -18.99 28.34
C PRO A 363 15.54 -19.22 29.49
N ARG A 364 15.02 -19.15 30.71
CA ARG A 364 15.73 -19.49 31.93
C ARG A 364 15.47 -20.96 32.26
N ALA A 365 16.31 -21.54 33.11
CA ALA A 365 16.24 -22.95 33.47
C ALA A 365 14.94 -23.37 34.18
N ASP A 366 14.18 -22.41 34.72
CA ASP A 366 12.87 -22.56 35.35
C ASP A 366 11.69 -22.46 34.36
N GLY A 367 11.97 -22.20 33.07
CA GLY A 367 10.95 -22.03 32.04
C GLY A 367 10.41 -20.59 31.90
N GLU A 368 10.84 -19.65 32.74
CA GLU A 368 10.52 -18.23 32.56
C GLU A 368 11.41 -17.60 31.49
N TRP A 369 10.90 -16.59 30.79
CA TRP A 369 11.66 -15.84 29.79
C TRP A 369 12.29 -14.60 30.42
N VAL A 370 13.60 -14.44 30.24
CA VAL A 370 14.31 -13.24 30.69
C VAL A 370 14.18 -12.16 29.62
N HIS A 371 13.53 -11.06 30.00
CA HIS A 371 13.49 -9.86 29.18
C HIS A 371 14.79 -9.06 29.37
N PRO A 372 15.60 -8.87 28.31
CA PRO A 372 16.78 -8.01 28.37
C PRO A 372 16.39 -6.55 28.58
N ALA A 373 17.34 -5.76 29.06
CA ALA A 373 17.21 -4.32 29.08
C ALA A 373 17.04 -3.80 27.64
N VAL A 374 16.00 -2.99 27.41
CA VAL A 374 15.69 -2.45 26.09
C VAL A 374 16.74 -1.42 25.67
N ASN A 375 17.35 -1.59 24.50
CA ASN A 375 18.27 -0.61 23.95
C ASN A 375 17.51 0.53 23.28
N VAL A 376 17.14 1.52 24.09
CA VAL A 376 16.37 2.72 23.68
C VAL A 376 17.10 3.55 22.61
N ARG A 377 18.39 3.31 22.37
CA ARG A 377 19.14 4.00 21.30
C ARG A 377 18.81 3.47 19.90
N ARG A 378 18.07 2.37 19.75
CA ARG A 378 17.78 1.75 18.44
C ARG A 378 16.26 1.68 18.18
N PRO A 379 15.59 2.83 18.03
CA PRO A 379 14.16 2.86 17.72
C PRO A 379 13.90 2.40 16.28
N TYR A 380 12.72 1.85 16.06
CA TYR A 380 12.17 1.53 14.74
C TYR A 380 10.78 2.13 14.61
N LEU A 381 10.50 2.76 13.47
CA LEU A 381 9.21 3.26 13.07
C LEU A 381 8.36 2.11 12.50
N THR A 382 7.14 1.98 13.02
CA THR A 382 6.15 0.93 12.67
C THR A 382 4.77 1.57 12.52
N ALA A 383 3.75 0.83 12.08
CA ALA A 383 2.38 1.31 11.96
C ALA A 383 2.25 2.55 11.05
N TYR A 384 2.78 2.44 9.84
CA TYR A 384 2.64 3.46 8.81
C TYR A 384 1.17 3.60 8.44
N ASP A 385 0.69 4.85 8.38
CA ASP A 385 -0.63 5.09 7.83
C ASP A 385 -0.58 4.79 6.33
N LEU A 386 -1.47 3.95 5.83
CA LEU A 386 -1.54 3.60 4.40
C LEU A 386 -2.78 4.20 3.74
N PHE A 387 -3.88 4.27 4.48
CA PHE A 387 -5.20 4.64 3.99
C PHE A 387 -5.79 5.74 4.87
N PRO A 388 -5.29 6.99 4.74
CA PRO A 388 -5.80 8.10 5.52
C PRO A 388 -7.28 8.35 5.18
N GLU A 389 -8.14 8.35 6.18
CA GLU A 389 -9.53 8.78 6.02
C GLU A 389 -9.58 10.29 5.74
N PRO A 390 -10.26 10.74 4.67
CA PRO A 390 -10.40 12.16 4.41
C PRO A 390 -11.18 12.84 5.53
N GLY A 391 -10.51 13.71 6.29
CA GLY A 391 -11.11 14.53 7.35
C GLY A 391 -10.90 14.05 8.78
N ARG A 392 -10.18 12.94 9.01
CA ARG A 392 -9.79 12.54 10.37
C ARG A 392 -8.52 13.31 10.77
N PRO A 393 -8.54 14.16 11.81
CA PRO A 393 -7.31 14.72 12.35
C PRO A 393 -6.43 13.57 12.86
N SER A 394 -5.12 13.66 12.62
CA SER A 394 -4.11 12.66 13.01
C SER A 394 -4.20 12.19 14.47
N ASP A 395 -4.81 13.01 15.32
CA ASP A 395 -4.89 12.80 16.76
C ASP A 395 -6.08 11.91 17.19
N ALA A 396 -7.09 11.72 16.34
CA ALA A 396 -8.30 10.98 16.71
C ALA A 396 -8.11 9.45 16.74
N ALA A 397 -7.13 8.92 16.00
CA ALA A 397 -6.77 7.49 16.08
C ALA A 397 -6.10 7.12 17.41
N ASN A 398 -5.46 8.10 18.08
CA ASN A 398 -4.71 7.90 19.32
C ASN A 398 -5.60 7.85 20.57
N ALA A 399 -6.81 8.44 20.51
CA ALA A 399 -7.72 8.49 21.65
C ALA A 399 -8.41 7.14 21.95
N ALA A 400 -8.53 6.26 20.94
CA ALA A 400 -9.10 4.92 21.12
C ALA A 400 -8.11 3.91 21.72
N GLU A 401 -6.84 4.29 21.94
CA GLU A 401 -5.77 3.38 22.39
C GLU A 401 -5.35 3.62 23.86
N VAL A 402 -5.99 4.57 24.55
CA VAL A 402 -5.76 4.89 25.98
C VAL A 402 -6.93 4.44 26.88
N ALA A 403 -7.99 3.87 26.30
CA ALA A 403 -9.15 3.34 27.03
C ALA A 403 -9.06 1.82 27.23
#